data_AF-A0A438C2D3-F1
#
_entry.id   AF-A0A438C2D3-F1
#
_cell.length_a   1.000
_cell.length_b   1.000
_cell.length_c   1.000
_cell.angle_alpha   90.00
_cell.angle_beta   90.00
_cell.angle_gamma   90.00
#
_symmetry.space_group_name_H-M   'P 1'
#
loop_
_entity.id
_entity.type
_entity.pdbx_description
1 polymer ?
#
loop_
_entity_poly.entity_id
_entity_poly.type
_entity_poly.pdbx_seq_one_letter_code
_entity_poly.pdbx_strand_id
1 'polypeptide(L)'
;MKWQLGNDFNNDYNVLYLLIRILQWGEDRRFDEMRSNLGKLAVFWTFQAVWVWTVSLPVTIVNASGRDPSLQAADIIGWIMWSVGITIEASADQQKLSFKNSPENRGKWCNVGVWKYTRHPNYFGEILLWWGIFVASTPVLEGAEWLVILGPIFLTLLLLFVSGIPLLEESADKKFGNVAGYRLYKSTTSPLVPLPPMVYGNLPSWFKTTFLLEFPFYSRNLPQEGQNCISRHLPEHITELAVSALHVFYYPGDNEQQR
;
A
#
# COMPACT_ATOMS: atom_id res chain seq x y z
N MET A 1 37.84 9.08 -17.15
CA MET A 1 37.58 8.82 -18.59
C MET A 1 36.82 7.51 -18.69
N LYS A 2 35.73 7.48 -19.48
CA LYS A 2 34.65 6.45 -19.58
C LYS A 2 33.57 6.55 -18.49
N TRP A 3 32.28 6.81 -18.75
CA TRP A 3 31.52 6.99 -20.00
C TRP A 3 30.30 7.89 -19.71
N GLN A 4 30.05 8.87 -20.59
CA GLN A 4 28.73 9.43 -20.85
C GLN A 4 27.93 8.39 -21.64
N LEU A 5 26.76 7.98 -21.17
CA LEU A 5 25.73 7.44 -22.04
C LEU A 5 24.46 8.23 -21.79
N GLY A 6 24.20 9.15 -22.71
CA GLY A 6 22.90 9.76 -22.88
C GLY A 6 22.01 8.88 -23.75
N ASN A 7 20.73 8.96 -23.39
CA ASN A 7 19.53 8.86 -24.20
C ASN A 7 19.03 7.48 -24.69
N ASP A 8 17.70 7.41 -24.55
CA ASP A 8 16.74 6.56 -25.26
C ASP A 8 16.60 5.11 -24.80
N PHE A 9 15.86 4.92 -23.70
CA PHE A 9 15.10 3.69 -23.50
C PHE A 9 13.60 4.01 -23.46
N ASN A 10 13.02 4.02 -24.66
CA ASN A 10 11.59 3.84 -24.85
C ASN A 10 11.16 2.46 -24.32
N ASN A 11 10.04 2.47 -23.59
CA ASN A 11 9.02 1.43 -23.38
C ASN A 11 9.44 -0.05 -23.59
N ASP A 12 9.40 -0.79 -22.47
CA ASP A 12 9.04 -2.23 -22.33
C ASP A 12 9.94 -2.99 -21.34
N TYR A 13 10.10 -2.52 -20.10
CA TYR A 13 10.93 -3.23 -19.11
C TYR A 13 10.39 -3.08 -17.68
N ASN A 14 9.39 -3.86 -17.28
CA ASN A 14 9.06 -3.98 -15.84
C ASN A 14 9.89 -5.10 -15.18
N VAL A 15 9.99 -6.27 -15.81
CA VAL A 15 10.74 -7.41 -15.26
C VAL A 15 12.25 -7.26 -15.45
N LEU A 16 12.67 -6.82 -16.64
CA LEU A 16 14.09 -6.57 -16.93
C LEU A 16 14.66 -5.45 -16.04
N TYR A 17 13.84 -4.43 -15.74
CA TYR A 17 14.21 -3.34 -14.85
C TYR A 17 14.48 -3.81 -13.42
N LEU A 18 13.62 -4.68 -12.86
CA LEU A 18 13.84 -5.26 -11.53
C LEU A 18 15.13 -6.09 -11.49
N LEU A 19 15.38 -6.89 -12.52
CA LEU A 19 16.60 -7.70 -12.65
C LEU A 19 17.85 -6.81 -12.75
N ILE A 20 17.83 -5.78 -13.61
CA ILE A 20 18.94 -4.83 -13.77
C ILE A 20 19.21 -4.09 -12.46
N ARG A 21 18.16 -3.70 -11.73
CA ARG A 21 18.29 -3.04 -10.43
C ARG A 21 18.90 -3.95 -9.35
N ILE A 22 18.53 -5.23 -9.32
CA ILE A 22 19.14 -6.23 -8.41
C ILE A 22 20.62 -6.41 -8.75
N LEU A 23 20.96 -6.50 -10.04
CA LEU A 23 22.35 -6.64 -10.50
C LEU A 23 23.20 -5.38 -10.26
N GLN A 24 22.60 -4.19 -10.30
CA GLN A 24 23.30 -2.92 -10.08
C GLN A 24 23.48 -2.57 -8.59
N TRP A 25 22.55 -2.94 -7.71
CA TRP A 25 22.66 -2.63 -6.29
C TRP A 25 23.47 -3.64 -5.49
N GLY A 26 23.65 -4.87 -5.98
CA GLY A 26 24.57 -5.89 -5.44
C GLY A 26 24.19 -6.46 -4.07
N GLU A 27 23.60 -5.65 -3.20
CA GLU A 27 23.19 -6.00 -1.85
C GLU A 27 22.04 -5.08 -1.37
N ASP A 28 20.94 -5.70 -0.93
CA ASP A 28 19.83 -4.97 -0.33
C ASP A 28 20.04 -4.85 1.18
N ARG A 29 20.56 -3.69 1.60
CA ARG A 29 20.87 -3.33 3.01
C ARG A 29 19.74 -3.57 4.00
N ARG A 30 18.50 -3.73 3.55
CA ARG A 30 17.34 -4.07 4.40
C ARG A 30 17.45 -5.47 5.01
N PHE A 31 18.25 -6.36 4.41
CA PHE A 31 18.40 -7.74 4.85
C PHE A 31 19.65 -7.98 5.70
N ASP A 32 20.53 -6.98 5.87
CA ASP A 32 21.80 -7.13 6.58
C ASP A 32 21.59 -7.58 8.03
N GLU A 33 20.60 -7.00 8.73
CA GLU A 33 20.25 -7.40 10.10
C GLU A 33 19.59 -8.78 10.17
N MET A 34 18.92 -9.21 9.11
CA MET A 34 18.13 -10.45 9.09
C MET A 34 18.98 -11.67 8.73
N ARG A 35 20.07 -11.48 7.97
CA ARG A 35 21.02 -12.54 7.57
C ARG A 35 21.86 -13.06 8.73
N SER A 36 22.07 -12.27 9.78
CA SER A 36 22.84 -12.68 10.95
C SER A 36 22.10 -13.69 11.85
N ASN A 37 20.81 -13.89 11.62
CA ASN A 37 19.97 -14.77 12.43
C ASN A 37 19.09 -15.66 11.53
N LEU A 38 19.50 -16.92 11.38
CA LEU A 38 18.77 -17.93 10.58
C LEU A 38 17.31 -18.10 11.03
N GLY A 39 17.00 -17.92 12.32
CA GLY A 39 15.62 -17.97 12.82
C GLY A 39 14.76 -16.81 12.32
N LYS A 40 15.27 -15.57 12.36
CA LYS A 40 14.56 -14.40 11.79
C LYS A 40 14.35 -14.54 10.29
N LEU A 41 15.36 -15.07 9.59
CA LEU A 41 15.28 -15.34 8.15
C LEU A 41 14.20 -16.41 7.86
N ALA A 42 14.16 -17.49 8.63
CA ALA A 42 13.15 -18.55 8.47
C ALA A 42 11.72 -18.05 8.74
N VAL A 43 11.52 -17.23 9.78
CA VAL A 43 10.21 -16.62 10.08
C VAL A 43 9.78 -15.69 8.95
N PHE A 44 10.68 -14.84 8.45
CA PHE A 44 10.39 -13.95 7.33
C PHE A 44 9.97 -14.72 6.08
N TRP A 45 10.74 -15.74 5.67
CA TRP A 45 10.41 -16.55 4.48
C TRP A 45 9.16 -17.38 4.66
N THR A 46 8.90 -17.90 5.87
CA THR A 46 7.66 -18.62 6.16
C THR A 46 6.47 -17.67 6.03
N PHE A 47 6.58 -16.44 6.55
CA PHE A 47 5.54 -15.43 6.39
C PHE A 47 5.31 -15.07 4.92
N GLN A 48 6.38 -14.91 4.13
CA GLN A 48 6.28 -14.68 2.68
C GLN A 48 5.63 -15.86 1.94
N ALA A 49 5.96 -17.10 2.31
CA ALA A 49 5.37 -18.29 1.70
C ALA A 49 3.88 -18.42 2.03
N VAL A 50 3.50 -18.25 3.29
CA VAL A 50 2.10 -18.24 3.73
C VAL A 50 1.33 -17.12 3.07
N TRP A 51 1.93 -15.94 2.94
CA TRP A 51 1.37 -14.80 2.21
C TRP A 51 1.05 -15.16 0.75
N VAL A 52 2.06 -15.59 -0.01
CA VAL A 52 1.91 -15.93 -1.43
C VAL A 52 0.89 -17.05 -1.61
N TRP A 53 0.91 -18.05 -0.73
CA TRP A 53 -0.05 -19.14 -0.75
C TRP A 53 -1.47 -18.67 -0.49
N THR A 54 -1.70 -17.85 0.54
CA THR A 54 -3.04 -17.34 0.90
C THR A 54 -3.63 -16.49 -0.22
N VAL A 55 -2.81 -15.61 -0.79
CA VAL A 55 -3.22 -14.67 -1.82
C VAL A 55 -3.45 -15.38 -3.16
N SER A 56 -2.77 -16.51 -3.43
CA SER A 56 -2.97 -17.33 -4.63
C SER A 56 -4.14 -18.33 -4.54
N LEU A 57 -4.79 -18.46 -3.37
CA LEU A 57 -5.89 -19.43 -3.18
C LEU A 57 -7.04 -19.27 -4.19
N PRO A 58 -7.56 -18.07 -4.52
CA PRO A 58 -8.66 -17.95 -5.49
C PRO A 58 -8.28 -18.57 -6.85
N VAL A 59 -7.08 -18.26 -7.34
CA VAL A 59 -6.54 -18.78 -8.60
C VAL A 59 -6.33 -20.28 -8.52
N THR A 60 -5.83 -20.76 -7.38
CA THR A 60 -5.58 -22.19 -7.14
C THR A 60 -6.88 -22.99 -7.16
N ILE A 61 -7.93 -22.51 -6.48
CA ILE A 61 -9.24 -23.20 -6.44
C ILE A 61 -9.89 -23.20 -7.82
N VAL A 62 -9.90 -22.06 -8.52
CA VAL A 62 -10.46 -21.97 -9.88
C VAL A 62 -9.77 -22.99 -10.80
N ASN A 63 -8.43 -23.06 -10.80
CA ASN A 63 -7.68 -23.98 -11.66
C ASN A 63 -7.75 -25.45 -11.20
N ALA A 64 -8.01 -25.72 -9.92
CA ALA A 64 -8.23 -27.07 -9.40
C ALA A 64 -9.67 -27.55 -9.61
N SER A 65 -10.61 -26.63 -9.86
CA SER A 65 -12.00 -26.98 -10.11
C SER A 65 -12.14 -27.65 -11.46
N GLY A 66 -12.76 -28.83 -11.50
CA GLY A 66 -13.20 -29.48 -12.74
C GLY A 66 -14.52 -28.92 -13.27
N ARG A 67 -14.95 -27.76 -12.75
CA ARG A 67 -16.23 -27.12 -13.05
C ARG A 67 -16.01 -26.12 -14.18
N ASP A 68 -16.90 -26.13 -15.15
CA ASP A 68 -16.85 -25.21 -16.30
C ASP A 68 -18.17 -24.44 -16.38
N PRO A 69 -18.44 -23.52 -15.43
CA PRO A 69 -19.65 -22.70 -15.49
C PRO A 69 -19.57 -21.77 -16.70
N SER A 70 -20.72 -21.48 -17.30
CA SER A 70 -20.82 -20.43 -18.32
C SER A 70 -20.37 -19.08 -17.74
N LEU A 71 -19.75 -18.24 -18.59
CA LEU A 71 -19.33 -16.88 -18.23
C LEU A 71 -20.46 -16.10 -17.54
N GLN A 72 -20.20 -15.61 -16.34
CA GLN A 72 -21.14 -14.83 -15.52
C GLN A 72 -20.75 -13.35 -15.47
N ALA A 73 -21.67 -12.51 -14.99
CA ALA A 73 -21.40 -11.09 -14.79
C ALA A 73 -20.24 -10.85 -13.80
N ALA A 74 -20.08 -11.74 -12.81
CA ALA A 74 -19.00 -11.67 -11.83
C ALA A 74 -17.61 -11.83 -12.48
N ASP A 75 -17.46 -12.70 -13.49
CA ASP A 75 -16.22 -12.83 -14.25
C ASP A 75 -15.84 -11.50 -14.92
N ILE A 76 -16.81 -10.89 -15.61
CA ILE A 76 -16.61 -9.63 -16.32
C ILE A 76 -16.24 -8.51 -15.35
N ILE A 77 -16.96 -8.38 -14.23
CA ILE A 77 -16.68 -7.38 -13.19
C ILE A 77 -15.28 -7.60 -12.60
N GLY A 78 -14.95 -8.84 -12.24
CA GLY A 78 -13.66 -9.18 -11.66
C GLY A 78 -12.50 -8.88 -12.60
N TRP A 79 -12.63 -9.22 -13.89
CA TRP A 79 -11.62 -8.90 -14.91
C TRP A 79 -11.48 -7.40 -15.17
N ILE A 80 -12.57 -6.62 -15.13
CA ILE A 80 -12.50 -5.16 -15.21
C ILE A 80 -11.76 -4.59 -14.00
N MET A 81 -12.11 -5.02 -12.78
CA MET A 81 -11.42 -4.60 -11.55
C MET A 81 -9.93 -4.93 -11.62
N TRP A 82 -9.58 -6.15 -12.01
CA TRP A 82 -8.21 -6.58 -12.20
C TRP A 82 -7.47 -5.71 -13.21
N SER A 83 -8.06 -5.48 -14.39
CA SER A 83 -7.45 -4.69 -15.47
C SER A 83 -7.22 -3.24 -15.06
N VAL A 84 -8.17 -2.64 -14.34
CA VAL A 84 -8.02 -1.28 -13.80
C VAL A 84 -6.96 -1.26 -12.71
N GLY A 85 -6.97 -2.22 -11.78
CA GLY A 85 -6.02 -2.31 -10.68
C GLY A 85 -4.57 -2.41 -11.17
N ILE A 86 -4.30 -3.37 -12.07
CA ILE A 86 -2.95 -3.56 -12.63
C ILE A 86 -2.48 -2.34 -13.44
N THR A 87 -3.40 -1.67 -14.16
CA THR A 87 -3.06 -0.46 -14.92
C THR A 87 -2.67 0.70 -14.00
N ILE A 88 -3.42 0.91 -12.91
CA ILE A 88 -3.12 1.95 -11.92
C ILE A 88 -1.79 1.65 -11.23
N GLU A 89 -1.57 0.40 -10.81
CA GLU A 89 -0.34 -0.03 -10.13
C GLU A 89 0.89 0.16 -11.03
N ALA A 90 0.84 -0.39 -12.26
CA ALA A 90 1.94 -0.26 -13.21
C ALA A 90 2.24 1.20 -13.54
N SER A 91 1.20 2.02 -13.74
CA SER A 91 1.34 3.46 -13.99
C SER A 91 1.95 4.19 -12.79
N ALA A 92 1.52 3.86 -11.57
CA ALA A 92 2.03 4.44 -10.34
C ALA A 92 3.52 4.17 -10.18
N ASP A 93 3.93 2.92 -10.37
CA ASP A 93 5.31 2.50 -10.20
C ASP A 93 6.23 3.08 -11.28
N GLN A 94 5.79 3.08 -12.54
CA GLN A 94 6.52 3.71 -13.63
C GLN A 94 6.71 5.22 -13.37
N GLN A 95 5.65 5.91 -12.94
CA GLN A 95 5.73 7.34 -12.62
C GLN A 95 6.66 7.61 -11.44
N LYS A 96 6.60 6.79 -10.38
CA LYS A 96 7.47 6.92 -9.20
C LYS A 96 8.93 6.66 -9.55
N LEU A 97 9.18 5.71 -10.43
CA LEU A 97 10.51 5.39 -10.93
C LEU A 97 11.09 6.57 -11.73
N SER A 98 10.37 7.02 -12.75
CA SER A 98 10.77 8.17 -13.57
C SER A 98 10.98 9.42 -12.70
N PHE A 99 10.11 9.65 -11.70
CA PHE A 99 10.26 10.74 -10.75
C PHE A 99 11.59 10.66 -9.99
N LYS A 100 11.93 9.49 -9.44
CA LYS A 100 13.16 9.28 -8.64
C LYS A 100 14.43 9.37 -9.48
N ASN A 101 14.39 8.98 -10.75
CA ASN A 101 15.56 8.99 -11.63
C ASN A 101 15.90 10.40 -12.14
N SER A 102 14.97 11.36 -12.09
CA SER A 102 15.24 12.74 -12.47
C SER A 102 16.07 13.48 -11.42
N PRO A 103 17.23 14.08 -11.79
CA PRO A 103 18.05 14.87 -10.87
C PRO A 103 17.31 16.06 -10.26
N GLU A 104 16.36 16.64 -10.98
CA GLU A 104 15.55 17.80 -10.54
C GLU A 104 14.59 17.47 -9.39
N ASN A 105 14.33 16.17 -9.17
CA ASN A 105 13.41 15.66 -8.16
C ASN A 105 14.12 15.18 -6.89
N ARG A 106 15.45 15.32 -6.81
CA ARG A 106 16.21 14.98 -5.60
C ARG A 106 15.68 15.75 -4.38
N GLY A 107 15.41 15.03 -3.30
CA GLY A 107 14.87 15.61 -2.07
C GLY A 107 13.39 16.03 -2.16
N LYS A 108 12.66 15.61 -3.19
CA LYS A 108 11.20 15.84 -3.32
C LYS A 108 10.41 14.54 -3.15
N TRP A 109 9.12 14.65 -2.89
CA TRP A 109 8.17 13.53 -2.90
C TRP A 109 7.46 13.44 -4.24
N CYS A 110 7.08 12.23 -4.65
CA CYS A 110 6.37 12.00 -5.90
C CYS A 110 4.93 12.52 -5.77
N ASN A 111 4.57 13.50 -6.61
CA ASN A 111 3.24 14.11 -6.68
C ASN A 111 2.79 14.31 -8.14
N VAL A 112 3.20 13.42 -9.05
CA VAL A 112 2.91 13.49 -10.49
C VAL A 112 1.95 12.38 -10.92
N GLY A 113 1.21 12.61 -12.01
CA GLY A 113 0.28 11.62 -12.55
C GLY A 113 -0.74 11.12 -11.52
N VAL A 114 -0.82 9.81 -11.32
CA VAL A 114 -1.78 9.19 -10.38
C VAL A 114 -1.47 9.52 -8.92
N TRP A 115 -0.22 9.87 -8.61
CA TRP A 115 0.19 10.33 -7.27
C TRP A 115 -0.40 11.70 -6.90
N LYS A 116 -1.02 12.43 -7.85
CA LYS A 116 -1.77 13.66 -7.54
C LYS A 116 -3.11 13.37 -6.87
N TYR A 117 -3.69 12.20 -7.10
CA TYR A 117 -5.05 11.86 -6.67
C TYR A 117 -5.08 11.00 -5.41
N THR A 118 -4.00 10.28 -5.14
CA THR A 118 -3.84 9.47 -3.93
C THR A 118 -2.36 9.38 -3.57
N ARG A 119 -2.05 9.26 -2.28
CA ARG A 119 -0.68 9.15 -1.77
C ARG A 119 -0.10 7.76 -2.02
N HIS A 120 -0.93 6.72 -2.21
CA HIS A 120 -0.51 5.35 -2.46
C HIS A 120 -1.32 4.70 -3.60
N PRO A 121 -1.23 5.20 -4.85
CA PRO A 121 -1.97 4.67 -5.99
C PRO A 121 -1.60 3.22 -6.32
N ASN A 122 -0.35 2.84 -6.10
CA ASN A 122 0.11 1.46 -6.30
C ASN A 122 -0.63 0.49 -5.36
N TYR A 123 -0.83 0.85 -4.08
CA TYR A 123 -1.60 0.03 -3.15
C TYR A 123 -3.09 0.00 -3.44
N PHE A 124 -3.65 1.10 -3.97
CA PHE A 124 -5.03 1.07 -4.47
C PHE A 124 -5.18 0.09 -5.62
N GLY A 125 -4.26 0.10 -6.58
CA GLY A 125 -4.23 -0.84 -7.70
C GLY A 125 -4.11 -2.29 -7.24
N GLU A 126 -3.17 -2.56 -6.32
CA GLU A 126 -2.95 -3.88 -5.73
C GLU A 126 -4.19 -4.40 -4.98
N ILE A 127 -4.82 -3.57 -4.15
CA ILE A 127 -6.08 -3.96 -3.48
C ILE A 127 -7.17 -4.25 -4.52
N LEU A 128 -7.37 -3.35 -5.49
CA LEU A 128 -8.43 -3.49 -6.49
C LEU A 128 -8.28 -4.76 -7.34
N LEU A 129 -7.04 -5.11 -7.73
CA LEU A 129 -6.81 -6.29 -8.55
C LEU A 129 -7.05 -7.59 -7.79
N TRP A 130 -6.67 -7.67 -6.50
CA TRP A 130 -6.88 -8.86 -5.69
C TRP A 130 -8.35 -9.07 -5.35
N TRP A 131 -9.08 -7.98 -5.09
CA TRP A 131 -10.54 -8.04 -5.00
C TRP A 131 -11.17 -8.43 -6.35
N GLY A 132 -10.62 -7.99 -7.48
CA GLY A 132 -11.07 -8.40 -8.81
C GLY A 132 -10.91 -9.91 -9.06
N ILE A 133 -9.76 -10.48 -8.69
CA ILE A 133 -9.51 -11.94 -8.75
C ILE A 133 -10.51 -12.69 -7.88
N PHE A 134 -10.76 -12.22 -6.66
CA PHE A 134 -11.76 -12.83 -5.78
C PHE A 134 -13.16 -12.79 -6.42
N VAL A 135 -13.60 -11.62 -6.91
CA VAL A 135 -14.91 -11.48 -7.58
C VAL A 135 -15.04 -12.41 -8.79
N ALA A 136 -14.01 -12.51 -9.63
CA ALA A 136 -13.98 -13.43 -10.76
C ALA A 136 -14.01 -14.91 -10.33
N SER A 137 -13.50 -15.25 -9.14
CA SER A 137 -13.56 -16.63 -8.63
C SER A 137 -14.94 -17.01 -8.08
N THR A 138 -15.77 -16.06 -7.66
CA THR A 138 -17.07 -16.34 -6.99
C THR A 138 -18.03 -17.29 -7.73
N PRO A 139 -18.13 -17.32 -9.07
CA PRO A 139 -18.98 -18.26 -9.78
C PRO A 139 -18.69 -19.74 -9.52
N VAL A 140 -17.44 -20.07 -9.16
CA VAL A 140 -17.03 -21.44 -8.89
C VAL A 140 -16.93 -21.75 -7.40
N LEU A 141 -17.18 -20.83 -6.47
CA LEU A 141 -16.95 -21.11 -5.04
C LEU A 141 -18.14 -21.81 -4.38
N GLU A 142 -17.89 -22.96 -3.75
CA GLU A 142 -18.88 -23.70 -2.96
C GLU A 142 -18.39 -24.00 -1.53
N GLY A 143 -19.29 -23.97 -0.55
CA GLY A 143 -19.01 -24.39 0.83
C GLY A 143 -17.77 -23.70 1.45
N ALA A 144 -16.76 -24.49 1.81
CA ALA A 144 -15.53 -24.00 2.44
C ALA A 144 -14.61 -23.24 1.48
N GLU A 145 -14.82 -23.32 0.16
CA GLU A 145 -14.01 -22.60 -0.83
C GLU A 145 -14.17 -21.07 -0.70
N TRP A 146 -15.25 -20.58 -0.09
CA TRP A 146 -15.42 -19.16 0.23
C TRP A 146 -14.34 -18.58 1.15
N LEU A 147 -13.55 -19.43 1.82
CA LEU A 147 -12.39 -19.00 2.61
C LEU A 147 -11.32 -18.28 1.77
N VAL A 148 -11.34 -18.35 0.43
CA VAL A 148 -10.43 -17.58 -0.43
C VAL A 148 -10.58 -16.06 -0.28
N ILE A 149 -11.71 -15.56 0.25
CA ILE A 149 -11.89 -14.14 0.58
C ILE A 149 -10.87 -13.65 1.63
N LEU A 150 -10.31 -14.57 2.43
CA LEU A 150 -9.27 -14.25 3.39
C LEU A 150 -8.02 -13.67 2.72
N GLY A 151 -7.73 -14.04 1.46
CA GLY A 151 -6.63 -13.50 0.67
C GLY A 151 -6.69 -11.98 0.51
N PRO A 152 -7.68 -11.41 -0.21
CA PRO A 152 -7.79 -9.96 -0.39
C PRO A 152 -8.04 -9.20 0.92
N ILE A 153 -8.74 -9.79 1.90
CA ILE A 153 -8.89 -9.16 3.24
C ILE A 153 -7.54 -9.04 3.92
N PHE A 154 -6.78 -10.13 4.02
CA PHE A 154 -5.46 -10.14 4.64
C PHE A 154 -4.50 -9.17 3.97
N LEU A 155 -4.50 -9.14 2.63
CA LEU A 155 -3.70 -8.20 1.87
C LEU A 155 -4.06 -6.75 2.15
N THR A 156 -5.36 -6.44 2.15
CA THR A 156 -5.87 -5.09 2.47
C THR A 156 -5.45 -4.66 3.88
N LEU A 157 -5.59 -5.55 4.88
CA LEU A 157 -5.19 -5.26 6.26
C LEU A 157 -3.69 -5.04 6.40
N LEU A 158 -2.86 -5.85 5.74
CA LEU A 158 -1.41 -5.70 5.78
C LEU A 158 -0.98 -4.34 5.21
N LEU A 159 -1.57 -3.95 4.08
CA LEU A 159 -1.28 -2.67 3.43
C LEU A 159 -1.76 -1.47 4.24
N LEU A 160 -2.92 -1.55 4.89
CA LEU A 160 -3.48 -0.44 5.66
C LEU A 160 -2.86 -0.27 7.05
N PHE A 161 -2.49 -1.36 7.72
CA PHE A 161 -2.19 -1.33 9.16
C PHE A 161 -0.78 -1.78 9.53
N VAL A 162 -0.09 -2.53 8.68
CA VAL A 162 1.18 -3.16 9.05
C VAL A 162 2.35 -2.62 8.22
N SER A 163 2.60 -3.21 7.05
CA SER A 163 3.84 -2.96 6.31
C SER A 163 3.68 -2.01 5.12
N GLY A 164 2.44 -1.64 4.76
CA GLY A 164 2.16 -0.75 3.64
C GLY A 164 2.20 0.73 4.02
N ILE A 165 1.03 1.36 4.04
CA ILE A 165 0.83 2.81 4.22
C ILE A 165 1.50 3.34 5.51
N PRO A 166 1.34 2.73 6.70
CA PRO A 166 1.88 3.32 7.94
C PRO A 166 3.40 3.55 7.88
N LEU A 167 4.17 2.55 7.42
CA LEU A 167 5.62 2.64 7.34
C LEU A 167 6.09 3.66 6.29
N LEU A 168 5.38 3.73 5.16
CA LEU A 168 5.71 4.68 4.09
C LEU A 168 5.40 6.12 4.48
N GLU A 169 4.25 6.36 5.11
CA GLU A 169 3.87 7.66 5.64
C GLU A 169 4.86 8.11 6.72
N GLU A 170 5.22 7.24 7.65
CA GLU A 170 6.23 7.53 8.66
C GLU A 170 7.59 7.89 8.04
N SER A 171 8.06 7.12 7.06
CA SER A 171 9.33 7.40 6.38
C SER A 171 9.29 8.73 5.63
N ALA A 172 8.15 9.08 5.03
CA ALA A 172 7.97 10.32 4.30
C ALA A 172 7.87 11.51 5.25
N ASP A 173 7.16 11.38 6.38
CA ASP A 173 7.05 12.43 7.40
C ASP A 173 8.38 12.76 8.04
N LYS A 174 9.21 11.74 8.33
CA LYS A 174 10.59 11.96 8.83
C LYS A 174 11.46 12.75 7.84
N LYS A 175 11.25 12.58 6.54
CA LYS A 175 12.05 13.24 5.49
C LYS A 175 11.52 14.63 5.13
N PHE A 176 10.20 14.80 5.08
CA PHE A 176 9.55 15.94 4.45
C PHE A 176 8.56 16.67 5.37
N GLY A 177 8.28 16.19 6.58
CA GLY A 177 7.26 16.76 7.48
C GLY A 177 7.46 18.24 7.80
N ASN A 178 8.72 18.70 7.84
CA ASN A 178 9.06 20.11 8.05
C ASN A 178 8.85 21.00 6.81
N VAL A 179 8.65 20.41 5.63
CA VAL A 179 8.43 21.14 4.37
C VAL A 179 6.95 21.50 4.22
N ALA A 180 6.63 22.79 4.13
CA ALA A 180 5.24 23.27 4.03
C ALA A 180 4.50 22.68 2.81
N GLY A 181 5.17 22.57 1.66
CA GLY A 181 4.58 21.97 0.46
C GLY A 181 4.20 20.50 0.62
N TYR A 182 4.94 19.74 1.43
CA TYR A 182 4.63 18.34 1.70
C TYR A 182 3.43 18.22 2.63
N ARG A 183 3.35 19.07 3.66
CA ARG A 183 2.17 19.13 4.55
C ARG A 183 0.91 19.48 3.78
N LEU A 184 0.99 20.45 2.86
CA LEU A 184 -0.12 20.78 1.98
C LEU A 184 -0.55 19.57 1.16
N TYR A 185 0.39 18.95 0.42
CA TYR A 185 0.14 17.74 -0.36
C TYR A 185 -0.52 16.63 0.48
N LYS A 186 -0.01 16.36 1.68
CA LYS A 186 -0.55 15.33 2.56
C LYS A 186 -1.98 15.65 3.01
N SER A 187 -2.27 16.91 3.35
CA SER A 187 -3.61 17.34 3.77
C SER A 187 -4.66 17.38 2.65
N THR A 188 -4.23 17.55 1.40
CA THR A 188 -5.11 17.67 0.23
C THR A 188 -5.19 16.41 -0.63
N THR A 189 -4.40 15.38 -0.32
CA THR A 189 -4.36 14.14 -1.12
C THR A 189 -4.75 12.95 -0.26
N SER A 190 -5.73 12.19 -0.74
CA SER A 190 -6.25 10.97 -0.10
C SER A 190 -5.16 9.91 0.11
N PRO A 191 -5.14 9.16 1.22
CA PRO A 191 -4.15 8.12 1.45
C PRO A 191 -4.25 6.99 0.41
N LEU A 192 -5.47 6.52 0.14
CA LEU A 192 -5.68 5.34 -0.71
C LEU A 192 -6.60 5.62 -1.90
N VAL A 193 -7.83 6.07 -1.66
CA VAL A 193 -8.85 6.21 -2.72
C VAL A 193 -8.51 7.40 -3.63
N PRO A 194 -8.32 7.22 -4.95
CA PRO A 194 -8.00 8.30 -5.87
C PRO A 194 -9.11 9.37 -5.91
N LEU A 195 -8.79 10.60 -5.51
CA LEU A 195 -9.71 11.73 -5.51
C LEU A 195 -9.01 13.02 -5.96
N PRO A 196 -9.69 13.92 -6.68
CA PRO A 196 -9.14 15.24 -6.99
C PRO A 196 -8.77 16.00 -5.70
N PRO A 197 -7.60 16.67 -5.62
CA PRO A 197 -7.18 17.39 -4.42
C PRO A 197 -8.15 18.46 -3.95
N MET A 198 -8.87 19.08 -4.90
CA MET A 198 -9.91 20.07 -4.61
C MET A 198 -11.10 19.45 -3.88
N VAL A 199 -11.43 18.20 -4.17
CA VAL A 199 -12.52 17.49 -3.48
C VAL A 199 -12.02 17.06 -2.10
N TYR A 200 -10.90 16.33 -2.06
CA TYR A 200 -10.37 15.81 -0.80
C TYR A 200 -10.03 16.91 0.20
N GLY A 201 -9.36 17.99 -0.24
CA GLY A 201 -8.95 19.10 0.61
C GLY A 201 -10.12 19.75 1.37
N ASN A 202 -11.32 19.78 0.77
CA ASN A 202 -12.51 20.41 1.34
C ASN A 202 -13.35 19.48 2.24
N LEU A 203 -13.02 18.19 2.33
CA LEU A 203 -13.77 17.24 3.16
C LEU A 203 -13.46 17.39 4.66
N PRO A 204 -14.46 17.26 5.54
CA PRO A 204 -14.25 17.21 6.99
C PRO A 204 -13.35 16.04 7.41
N SER A 205 -12.56 16.23 8.47
CA SER A 205 -11.62 15.22 8.98
C SER A 205 -12.32 13.89 9.35
N TRP A 206 -13.48 13.95 10.02
CA TRP A 206 -14.25 12.75 10.36
C TRP A 206 -14.64 11.94 9.11
N PHE A 207 -15.02 12.63 8.03
CA PHE A 207 -15.40 11.98 6.77
C PHE A 207 -14.20 11.31 6.11
N LYS A 208 -13.03 11.98 6.12
CA LYS A 208 -11.78 11.42 5.60
C LYS A 208 -11.37 10.15 6.35
N THR A 209 -11.49 10.15 7.68
CA THR A 209 -11.15 8.99 8.50
C THR A 209 -12.12 7.83 8.28
N THR A 210 -13.43 8.10 8.22
CA THR A 210 -14.44 7.04 8.10
C THR A 210 -14.50 6.43 6.69
N PHE A 211 -14.49 7.24 5.64
CA PHE A 211 -14.77 6.78 4.27
C PHE A 211 -13.55 6.72 3.37
N LEU A 212 -12.48 7.46 3.69
CA LEU A 212 -11.30 7.58 2.85
C LEU A 212 -10.03 7.03 3.52
N LEU A 213 -10.20 6.34 4.65
CA LEU A 213 -9.14 5.63 5.37
C LEU A 213 -8.00 6.56 5.83
N GLU A 214 -8.28 7.84 6.08
CA GLU A 214 -7.30 8.78 6.67
C GLU A 214 -7.23 8.56 8.18
N PHE A 215 -6.53 7.51 8.58
CA PHE A 215 -6.36 7.19 9.99
C PHE A 215 -5.38 8.15 10.69
N PRO A 216 -5.63 8.58 11.94
CA PRO A 216 -4.78 9.54 12.65
C PRO A 216 -3.32 9.10 12.77
N PHE A 217 -3.07 7.78 12.85
CA PHE A 217 -1.72 7.24 12.98
C PHE A 217 -0.86 7.40 11.72
N TYR A 218 -1.45 7.67 10.55
CA TYR A 218 -0.69 8.05 9.36
C TYR A 218 0.01 9.40 9.47
N SER A 219 -0.36 10.23 10.46
CA SER A 219 0.19 11.59 10.64
C SER A 219 0.88 11.80 12.00
N ARG A 220 1.20 10.72 12.72
CA ARG A 220 1.80 10.79 14.08
C ARG A 220 3.11 11.59 14.15
N ASN A 221 3.89 11.59 13.07
CA ASN A 221 5.22 12.21 13.03
C ASN A 221 5.23 13.60 12.38
N LEU A 222 4.07 14.18 12.08
CA LEU A 222 3.99 15.57 11.59
C LEU A 222 4.16 16.58 12.73
N PRO A 223 4.81 17.73 12.50
CA PRO A 223 4.88 18.82 13.47
C PRO A 223 3.49 19.30 13.93
N GLN A 224 3.36 19.72 15.19
CA GLN A 224 2.09 20.04 15.87
C GLN A 224 1.19 21.07 15.16
N GLU A 225 1.74 21.95 14.32
CA GLU A 225 0.92 22.84 13.46
C GLU A 225 -0.06 22.05 12.55
N GLY A 226 0.30 20.82 12.13
CA GLY A 226 -0.57 19.95 11.34
C GLY A 226 -1.62 19.17 12.14
N GLN A 227 -1.40 18.97 13.45
CA GLN A 227 -2.32 18.22 14.32
C GLN A 227 -3.53 19.06 14.77
N ASN A 228 -3.34 20.38 14.93
CA ASN A 228 -4.39 21.30 15.37
C ASN A 228 -5.58 21.40 14.39
N CYS A 229 -5.37 21.13 13.09
CA CYS A 229 -6.46 21.09 12.11
C CYS A 229 -7.27 19.78 12.16
N ILE A 230 -6.65 18.68 12.58
CA ILE A 230 -7.28 17.34 12.62
C ILE A 230 -8.02 17.13 13.95
N SER A 231 -7.41 17.55 15.07
CA SER A 231 -7.93 17.31 16.43
C SER A 231 -9.17 18.14 16.78
N ARG A 232 -9.38 19.32 16.17
CA ARG A 232 -10.52 20.20 16.51
C ARG A 232 -11.92 19.62 16.24
N HIS A 233 -12.05 18.46 15.59
CA HIS A 233 -13.34 17.99 15.04
C HIS A 233 -13.66 16.51 15.28
N LEU A 234 -12.94 15.79 16.15
CA LEU A 234 -13.28 14.39 16.48
C LEU A 234 -13.80 14.26 17.93
N PRO A 235 -14.94 13.60 18.16
CA PRO A 235 -15.40 13.31 19.52
C PRO A 235 -14.45 12.31 20.19
N GLU A 236 -14.00 12.64 21.40
CA GLU A 236 -12.93 11.96 22.17
C GLU A 236 -13.10 10.44 22.27
N HIS A 237 -14.35 9.96 22.34
CA HIS A 237 -14.71 8.55 22.52
C HIS A 237 -14.30 7.62 21.34
N ILE A 238 -14.19 8.13 20.10
CA ILE A 238 -13.80 7.31 18.94
C ILE A 238 -12.28 7.09 18.91
N THR A 239 -11.52 8.10 19.35
CA THR A 239 -10.07 8.05 19.50
C THR A 239 -9.63 6.99 20.50
N GLU A 240 -10.32 6.88 21.64
CA GLU A 240 -9.98 5.90 22.67
C GLU A 240 -10.19 4.45 22.21
N LEU A 241 -11.30 4.15 21.52
CA LEU A 241 -11.58 2.79 21.04
C LEU A 241 -10.59 2.32 19.98
N ALA A 242 -10.22 3.20 19.04
CA ALA A 242 -9.24 2.87 18.00
C ALA A 242 -7.82 2.71 18.57
N VAL A 243 -7.44 3.56 19.54
CA VAL A 243 -6.13 3.48 20.20
C VAL A 243 -6.04 2.26 21.12
N SER A 244 -7.10 1.95 21.87
CA SER A 244 -7.14 0.80 22.79
C SER A 244 -7.14 -0.53 22.04
N ALA A 245 -7.80 -0.62 20.88
CA ALA A 245 -7.72 -1.80 20.02
C ALA A 245 -6.30 -2.00 19.45
N LEU A 246 -5.58 -0.93 19.12
CA LEU A 246 -4.23 -1.00 18.55
C LEU A 246 -3.12 -1.22 19.59
N HIS A 247 -3.31 -0.75 20.83
CA HIS A 247 -2.34 -0.93 21.92
C HIS A 247 -2.12 -2.41 22.26
N VAL A 248 -3.19 -3.22 22.19
CA VAL A 248 -3.17 -4.67 22.42
C VAL A 248 -2.37 -5.42 21.35
N PHE A 249 -2.31 -4.91 20.12
CA PHE A 249 -1.63 -5.59 19.01
C PHE A 249 -0.17 -5.16 18.78
N TYR A 250 0.25 -3.98 19.25
CA TYR A 250 1.59 -3.43 18.96
C TYR A 250 2.53 -3.33 20.18
N TYR A 251 2.00 -3.37 21.42
CA TYR A 251 2.80 -3.32 22.66
C TYR A 251 2.40 -4.43 23.64
N PRO A 252 2.90 -5.67 23.50
CA PRO A 252 2.58 -6.74 24.45
C PRO A 252 3.42 -6.69 25.75
N GLY A 253 4.04 -5.56 26.11
CA GLY A 253 5.09 -5.54 27.16
C GLY A 253 5.16 -4.38 28.15
N ASP A 254 4.36 -3.31 28.04
CA ASP A 254 4.55 -2.10 28.87
C ASP A 254 3.69 -2.02 30.15
N ASN A 255 3.24 -3.16 30.68
CA ASN A 255 2.43 -3.21 31.91
C ASN A 255 3.23 -3.48 33.21
N GLU A 256 4.57 -3.37 33.20
CA GLU A 256 5.39 -3.66 34.41
C GLU A 256 6.17 -2.47 35.01
N GLN A 257 5.95 -1.23 34.57
CA GLN A 257 6.67 -0.07 35.15
C GLN A 257 5.81 0.97 35.90
N GLN A 258 4.58 0.63 36.30
CA GLN A 258 3.81 1.47 37.22
C GLN A 258 3.17 0.66 38.35
N ARG A 259 4.00 0.02 39.17
CA ARG A 259 3.66 -0.30 40.55
C ARG A 259 4.80 0.05 41.50
#